data_AF-W4QNR1-F1
#
_entry.id   AF-W4QNR1-F1
#
_cell.length_a   1.000
_cell.length_b   1.000
_cell.length_c   1.000
_cell.angle_alpha   90.00
_cell.angle_beta   90.00
_cell.angle_gamma   90.00
#
_symmetry.space_group_name_H-M   'P 1'
#
loop_
_entity.id
_entity.type
_entity.pdbx_description
1 polymer ?
#
loop_
_entity_poly.entity_id
_entity_poly.type
_entity_poly.pdbx_seq_one_letter_code
_entity_poly.pdbx_strand_id
1 'polypeptide(L)'
;MQIDTRKKKMMVLIDLLRIPFVLSLLLVQTPDDLWIMYVSTFLLACGEALYAPARMSIIPALVKRERLADINALEQMLMGFVLVVGASAGGIFAFYLGLSLPFWIHALTFLLSALFLLRINEAQSEAQSSSNNSPPASSRTMLFQSSILLTFLFIAVTMPLANGIDNVLMNVYALDVFQMGELGIGFMYAALGIGFIVSSFFSKYLKRGFLLLTVVFAFFLFSFTRCDVHYVCWWIK
;
A
#
# COMPACT_ATOMS: atom_id res chain seq x y z
N MET A 1 -0.16 -27.07 -11.06
CA MET A 1 0.54 -26.37 -9.97
C MET A 1 -0.56 -25.91 -9.02
N GLN A 2 -0.72 -26.57 -7.88
CA GLN A 2 -1.76 -26.23 -6.89
C GLN A 2 -1.61 -24.74 -6.55
N ILE A 3 -2.72 -23.98 -6.47
CA ILE A 3 -2.69 -22.79 -5.59
C ILE A 3 -2.13 -23.32 -4.30
N ASP A 4 -1.01 -22.79 -3.84
CA ASP A 4 -0.42 -23.30 -2.61
C ASP A 4 -1.46 -23.06 -1.52
N THR A 5 -2.22 -24.10 -1.17
CA THR A 5 -3.33 -24.03 -0.23
C THR A 5 -2.86 -23.45 1.10
N ARG A 6 -1.55 -23.57 1.38
CA ARG A 6 -0.86 -22.93 2.51
C ARG A 6 -0.84 -21.41 2.41
N LYS A 7 -0.65 -20.81 1.23
CA LYS A 7 -0.70 -19.35 1.03
C LYS A 7 -2.09 -18.79 1.24
N LYS A 8 -3.13 -19.43 0.68
CA LYS A 8 -4.53 -19.04 0.92
C LYS A 8 -4.86 -19.13 2.41
N LYS A 9 -4.54 -20.25 3.05
CA LYS A 9 -4.73 -20.44 4.50
C LYS A 9 -3.96 -19.41 5.32
N MET A 10 -2.73 -19.09 4.93
CA MET A 10 -1.91 -18.07 5.58
C MET A 10 -2.53 -16.67 5.45
N MET A 11 -3.03 -16.30 4.27
CA MET A 11 -3.71 -15.01 4.06
C MET A 11 -4.99 -14.90 4.91
N VAL A 12 -5.82 -15.95 4.93
CA VAL A 12 -7.02 -16.00 5.79
C VAL A 12 -6.64 -15.89 7.27
N LEU A 13 -5.61 -16.63 7.71
CA LEU A 13 -5.14 -16.58 9.10
C LEU A 13 -4.63 -15.19 9.47
N ILE A 14 -3.85 -14.55 8.59
CA ILE A 14 -3.34 -13.20 8.81
C ILE A 14 -4.49 -12.19 8.91
N ASP A 15 -5.46 -12.23 8.00
CA ASP A 15 -6.61 -11.31 8.05
C ASP A 15 -7.37 -11.45 9.38
N LEU A 16 -7.63 -12.69 9.82
CA LEU A 16 -8.31 -12.94 11.10
C LEU A 16 -7.46 -12.52 12.31
N LEU A 17 -6.13 -12.75 12.27
CA LEU A 17 -5.21 -12.36 13.34
C LEU A 17 -5.10 -10.84 13.48
N ARG A 18 -5.25 -10.08 12.39
CA ARG A 18 -5.18 -8.61 12.41
C ARG A 18 -6.39 -7.96 13.07
N ILE A 19 -7.56 -8.61 13.06
CA ILE A 19 -8.80 -8.09 13.65
C ILE A 19 -8.61 -7.65 15.13
N PRO A 20 -8.14 -8.49 16.06
CA PRO A 20 -7.95 -8.08 17.44
C PRO A 20 -6.94 -6.94 17.60
N PHE A 21 -5.90 -6.87 16.76
CA PHE A 21 -4.92 -5.77 16.80
C PHE A 21 -5.47 -4.45 16.26
N VAL A 22 -6.40 -4.48 15.30
CA VAL A 22 -7.13 -3.27 14.91
C VAL A 22 -8.06 -2.83 16.04
N LEU A 23 -8.81 -3.76 16.63
CA LEU A 23 -9.78 -3.44 17.67
C LEU A 23 -9.12 -2.99 18.98
N SER A 24 -7.89 -3.42 19.28
CA SER A 24 -7.15 -2.91 20.44
C SER A 24 -6.85 -1.41 20.36
N LEU A 25 -6.87 -0.80 19.17
CA LEU A 25 -6.75 0.66 19.03
C LEU A 25 -7.93 1.42 19.65
N LEU A 26 -9.09 0.78 19.83
CA LEU A 26 -10.24 1.36 20.54
C LEU A 26 -10.00 1.49 22.05
N LEU A 27 -9.01 0.77 22.60
CA LEU A 27 -8.67 0.81 24.01
C LEU A 27 -7.76 2.00 24.35
N VAL A 28 -7.22 2.69 23.35
CA VAL A 28 -6.36 3.86 23.54
C VAL A 28 -7.23 5.06 23.89
N GLN A 29 -7.29 5.41 25.18
CA GLN A 29 -8.05 6.57 25.66
C GLN A 29 -7.15 7.63 26.29
N THR A 30 -5.98 7.22 26.78
CA THR A 30 -5.05 8.09 27.49
C THR A 30 -3.65 8.03 26.87
N PRO A 31 -2.78 9.03 27.13
CA PRO A 31 -1.39 9.00 26.70
C PRO A 31 -0.62 7.75 27.19
N ASP A 32 -0.99 7.21 28.37
CA ASP A 32 -0.38 6.01 28.92
C ASP A 32 -0.70 4.75 28.11
N ASP A 33 -1.75 4.78 27.27
CA ASP A 33 -2.17 3.67 26.40
C ASP A 33 -1.47 3.69 25.03
N LEU A 34 -0.64 4.70 24.73
CA LEU A 34 -0.01 4.85 23.41
C LEU A 34 0.87 3.65 23.02
N TRP A 35 1.39 2.90 23.98
CA TRP A 35 2.11 1.66 23.69
C TRP A 35 1.24 0.63 22.95
N ILE A 36 -0.08 0.60 23.23
CA ILE A 36 -1.03 -0.27 22.52
C ILE A 36 -1.07 0.13 21.04
N MET A 37 -1.10 1.42 20.74
CA MET A 37 -1.06 1.91 19.36
C MET A 37 0.22 1.46 18.64
N TYR A 38 1.39 1.62 19.27
CA TYR A 38 2.66 1.21 18.67
C TYR A 38 2.74 -0.30 18.44
N VAL A 39 2.37 -1.11 19.43
CA VAL A 39 2.40 -2.57 19.31
C VAL A 39 1.39 -3.04 18.26
N SER A 40 0.17 -2.50 18.28
CA SER A 40 -0.88 -2.87 17.32
C SER A 40 -0.48 -2.51 15.89
N THR A 41 0.00 -1.29 15.65
CA THR A 41 0.43 -0.85 14.31
C THR A 41 1.63 -1.65 13.81
N PHE A 42 2.58 -1.99 14.68
CA PHE A 42 3.70 -2.87 14.36
C PHE A 42 3.22 -4.26 13.91
N LEU A 43 2.31 -4.89 14.67
CA LEU A 43 1.79 -6.22 14.34
C LEU A 43 0.95 -6.22 13.06
N LEU A 44 0.17 -5.16 12.82
CA LEU A 44 -0.54 -4.95 11.55
C LEU A 44 0.45 -4.85 10.37
N ALA A 45 1.54 -4.10 10.53
CA ALA A 45 2.59 -3.98 9.51
C ALA A 45 3.33 -5.31 9.27
N CYS A 46 3.63 -6.09 10.31
CA CYS A 46 4.19 -7.44 10.17
C CYS A 46 3.25 -8.36 9.40
N GLY A 47 1.95 -8.30 9.71
CA GLY A 47 0.94 -9.01 8.94
C GLY A 47 0.99 -8.63 7.46
N GLU A 48 1.16 -7.35 7.14
CA GLU A 48 1.20 -6.86 5.75
C GLU A 48 2.45 -7.31 5.01
N ALA A 49 3.60 -7.30 5.68
CA ALA A 49 4.85 -7.82 5.14
C ALA A 49 4.74 -9.31 4.73
N LEU A 50 3.93 -10.10 5.43
CA LEU A 50 3.68 -11.51 5.10
C LEU A 50 2.59 -11.68 4.02
N TYR A 51 1.56 -10.82 4.03
CA TYR A 51 0.41 -10.90 3.13
C TYR A 51 0.76 -10.45 1.70
N ALA A 52 1.50 -9.35 1.55
CA ALA A 52 1.87 -8.78 0.26
C ALA A 52 2.55 -9.77 -0.71
N PRO A 53 3.61 -10.52 -0.34
CA PRO A 53 4.25 -11.47 -1.25
C PRO A 53 3.35 -12.66 -1.60
N ALA A 54 2.48 -13.09 -0.67
CA ALA A 54 1.49 -14.13 -0.94
C ALA A 54 0.49 -13.67 -2.02
N ARG A 55 -0.07 -12.47 -1.85
CA ARG A 55 -0.97 -11.81 -2.81
C ARG A 55 -0.32 -11.65 -4.18
N MET A 56 0.91 -11.14 -4.23
CA MET A 56 1.67 -10.96 -5.49
C MET A 56 1.93 -12.27 -6.24
N SER A 57 2.02 -13.40 -5.54
CA SER A 57 2.23 -14.71 -6.18
C SER A 57 0.94 -15.39 -6.66
N ILE A 58 -0.21 -15.06 -6.07
CA ILE A 58 -1.49 -15.68 -6.40
C ILE A 58 -2.13 -14.99 -7.61
N ILE A 59 -2.05 -13.66 -7.69
CA ILE A 59 -2.67 -12.90 -8.78
C ILE A 59 -2.24 -13.42 -10.17
N PRO A 60 -0.93 -13.59 -10.48
CA PRO A 60 -0.48 -14.10 -11.78
C PRO A 60 -0.85 -15.56 -12.04
N ALA A 61 -1.14 -16.35 -11.00
CA ALA A 61 -1.58 -17.74 -11.14
C ALA A 61 -3.06 -17.83 -11.55
N LEU A 62 -3.85 -16.77 -11.31
CA LEU A 62 -5.28 -16.71 -11.61
C LEU A 62 -5.58 -16.08 -12.98
N VAL A 63 -4.60 -15.44 -13.61
CA VAL A 63 -4.79 -14.67 -14.85
C VAL A 63 -3.78 -15.08 -15.92
N LYS A 64 -4.19 -15.03 -17.18
CA LYS A 64 -3.29 -15.26 -18.31
C LYS A 64 -2.23 -14.15 -18.41
N ARG A 65 -1.01 -14.48 -18.85
CA ARG A 65 0.13 -13.55 -18.89
C ARG A 65 -0.16 -12.28 -19.69
N GLU A 66 -0.96 -12.38 -20.75
CA GLU A 66 -1.31 -11.26 -21.62
C GLU A 66 -2.14 -10.18 -20.91
N ARG A 67 -2.82 -10.54 -19.82
CA ARG A 67 -3.65 -9.63 -19.03
C ARG A 67 -2.92 -9.03 -17.83
N LEU A 68 -1.65 -9.36 -17.59
CA LEU A 68 -0.92 -8.86 -16.42
C LEU A 68 -0.77 -7.34 -16.41
N ALA A 69 -0.59 -6.72 -17.58
CA ALA A 69 -0.53 -5.26 -17.69
C ALA A 69 -1.87 -4.61 -17.30
N ASP A 70 -2.99 -5.18 -17.76
CA ASP A 70 -4.34 -4.70 -17.41
C ASP A 70 -4.64 -4.89 -15.92
N ILE A 71 -4.23 -6.02 -15.34
CA ILE A 71 -4.38 -6.28 -13.90
C ILE A 71 -3.54 -5.30 -13.07
N ASN A 72 -2.31 -5.00 -13.49
CA ASN A 72 -1.48 -4.01 -12.80
C ASN A 72 -2.09 -2.61 -12.89
N ALA A 73 -2.64 -2.23 -14.05
CA ALA A 73 -3.34 -0.95 -14.21
C ALA A 73 -4.60 -0.87 -13.34
N LEU A 74 -5.36 -1.97 -13.25
CA LEU A 74 -6.52 -2.09 -12.37
C LEU A 74 -6.12 -1.99 -10.90
N GLU A 75 -5.01 -2.62 -10.50
CA GLU A 75 -4.50 -2.56 -9.13
C GLU A 75 -4.16 -1.13 -8.71
N GLN A 76 -3.48 -0.38 -9.59
CA GLN A 76 -3.19 1.04 -9.36
C GLN A 76 -4.47 1.90 -9.31
N MET A 77 -5.45 1.60 -10.16
CA MET A 77 -6.73 2.29 -10.12
C MET A 77 -7.48 2.01 -8.81
N LEU A 78 -7.46 0.77 -8.33
CA LEU A 78 -8.06 0.38 -7.05
C LEU A 78 -7.35 1.07 -5.88
N MET A 79 -6.03 1.15 -5.90
CA MET A 79 -5.26 1.88 -4.89
C MET A 79 -5.64 3.36 -4.86
N GLY A 80 -5.71 4.01 -6.03
CA GLY A 80 -6.18 5.38 -6.16
C GLY A 80 -7.62 5.56 -5.67
N PHE A 81 -8.52 4.63 -6.02
CA PHE A 81 -9.91 4.66 -5.53
C PHE A 81 -10.00 4.55 -4.00
N VAL A 82 -9.23 3.65 -3.38
CA VAL A 82 -9.15 3.50 -1.93
C VAL A 82 -8.61 4.76 -1.27
N LEU A 83 -7.61 5.42 -1.86
CA LEU A 83 -7.09 6.68 -1.36
C LEU A 83 -8.11 7.82 -1.48
N VAL A 84 -8.82 7.94 -2.60
CA VAL A 84 -9.86 8.96 -2.78
C VAL A 84 -11.02 8.74 -1.82
N VAL A 85 -11.68 7.58 -1.95
CA VAL A 85 -12.94 7.32 -1.24
C VAL A 85 -12.66 6.95 0.21
N GLY A 86 -11.69 6.07 0.46
CA GLY A 86 -11.37 5.59 1.79
C GLY A 86 -10.77 6.68 2.67
N ALA A 87 -9.83 7.50 2.17
CA ALA A 87 -9.26 8.57 3.00
C ALA A 87 -10.24 9.72 3.21
N SER A 88 -11.02 10.11 2.19
CA SER A 88 -12.07 11.13 2.36
C SER A 88 -13.11 10.68 3.37
N ALA A 89 -13.65 9.46 3.22
CA ALA A 89 -14.63 8.92 4.16
C ALA A 89 -14.02 8.72 5.54
N GLY A 90 -12.78 8.25 5.64
CA GLY A 90 -12.05 8.09 6.90
C GLY A 90 -11.89 9.41 7.65
N GLY A 91 -11.46 10.48 6.96
CA GLY A 91 -11.34 11.82 7.55
C GLY A 91 -12.69 12.40 7.98
N ILE A 92 -13.73 12.22 7.16
CA ILE A 92 -15.10 12.66 7.50
C ILE A 92 -15.63 11.90 8.72
N PHE A 93 -15.48 10.58 8.75
CA PHE A 93 -15.94 9.76 9.87
C PHE A 93 -15.17 10.05 11.15
N ALA A 94 -13.85 10.23 11.06
CA ALA A 94 -13.04 10.63 12.20
C ALA A 94 -13.54 11.97 12.76
N PHE A 95 -13.75 12.97 11.89
CA PHE A 95 -14.13 14.31 12.31
C PHE A 95 -15.51 14.37 12.98
N TYR A 96 -16.51 13.67 12.42
CA TYR A 96 -17.90 13.74 12.92
C TYR A 96 -18.28 12.66 13.92
N LEU A 97 -17.72 11.46 13.78
CA LEU A 97 -18.12 10.25 14.52
C LEU A 97 -16.98 9.71 15.40
N GLY A 98 -15.82 10.36 15.38
CA GLY A 98 -14.63 9.94 16.09
C GLY A 98 -13.89 8.78 15.42
N LEU A 99 -12.72 8.45 15.96
CA LEU A 99 -11.84 7.41 15.44
C LEU A 99 -12.38 5.98 15.64
N SER A 100 -13.40 5.79 16.47
CA SER A 100 -13.94 4.47 16.77
C SER A 100 -14.59 3.80 15.56
N LEU A 101 -15.35 4.54 14.76
CA LEU A 101 -16.05 3.98 13.60
C LEU A 101 -15.08 3.49 12.51
N PRO A 102 -14.04 4.25 12.10
CA PRO A 102 -13.01 3.76 11.19
C PRO A 102 -12.38 2.43 11.61
N PHE A 103 -12.08 2.23 12.89
CA PHE A 103 -11.48 0.98 13.37
C PHE A 103 -12.44 -0.22 13.26
N TRP A 104 -13.73 -0.03 13.56
CA TRP A 104 -14.74 -1.07 13.35
C TRP A 104 -14.89 -1.44 11.86
N ILE A 105 -14.93 -0.45 10.97
CA ILE A 105 -14.98 -0.68 9.53
C ILE A 105 -13.74 -1.44 9.05
N HIS A 106 -12.57 -1.10 9.59
CA HIS A 106 -11.31 -1.75 9.25
C HIS A 106 -11.30 -3.22 9.70
N ALA A 107 -11.77 -3.52 10.92
CA ALA A 107 -11.95 -4.89 11.40
C ALA A 107 -12.95 -5.69 10.54
N LEU A 108 -14.08 -5.08 10.17
CA LEU A 108 -15.07 -5.70 9.29
C LEU A 108 -14.49 -6.00 7.90
N THR A 109 -13.65 -5.12 7.37
CA THR A 109 -13.00 -5.31 6.07
C THR A 109 -12.06 -6.51 6.08
N PHE A 110 -11.27 -6.69 7.15
CA PHE A 110 -10.44 -7.91 7.31
C PHE A 110 -11.30 -9.18 7.39
N LEU A 111 -12.42 -9.13 8.12
CA LEU A 111 -13.35 -10.26 8.19
C LEU A 111 -13.95 -10.60 6.82
N LEU A 112 -14.41 -9.59 6.07
CA LEU A 112 -14.95 -9.78 4.72
C LEU A 112 -13.90 -10.31 3.75
N SER A 113 -12.66 -9.83 3.83
CA SER A 113 -11.52 -10.35 3.06
C SER A 113 -11.30 -11.84 3.32
N ALA A 114 -11.24 -12.24 4.59
CA ALA A 114 -11.10 -13.64 4.98
C ALA A 114 -12.26 -14.50 4.44
N LEU A 115 -13.50 -14.02 4.53
CA LEU A 115 -14.68 -14.72 4.01
C LEU A 115 -14.66 -14.87 2.48
N PHE A 116 -14.26 -13.82 1.75
CA PHE A 116 -14.12 -13.89 0.30
C PHE A 116 -13.01 -14.84 -0.12
N LEU A 117 -11.87 -14.82 0.56
CA LEU A 117 -10.78 -15.78 0.33
C LEU A 117 -11.26 -17.22 0.52
N LEU A 118 -12.03 -17.50 1.57
CA LEU A 118 -12.59 -18.83 1.80
C LEU A 118 -13.47 -19.32 0.63
N ARG A 119 -14.26 -18.42 0.02
CA ARG A 119 -15.12 -18.72 -1.13
C ARG A 119 -14.39 -18.93 -2.46
N ILE A 120 -13.14 -18.48 -2.60
CA ILE A 120 -12.36 -18.73 -3.82
C ILE A 120 -12.07 -20.24 -3.89
N ASN A 121 -12.70 -20.91 -4.86
CA ASN A 121 -12.60 -22.36 -5.01
C ASN A 121 -11.24 -22.75 -5.59
N GLU A 122 -10.58 -23.76 -5.02
CA GLU A 122 -9.22 -24.17 -5.41
C GLU A 122 -9.15 -24.77 -6.83
N ALA A 123 -10.30 -25.13 -7.40
CA ALA A 123 -10.44 -25.81 -8.69
C ALA A 123 -10.12 -24.93 -9.93
N GLN A 124 -9.94 -23.62 -9.81
CA GLN A 124 -9.72 -22.73 -10.97
C GLN A 124 -8.23 -22.53 -11.37
N SER A 125 -7.29 -23.20 -10.70
CA SER A 125 -5.84 -23.04 -10.95
C SER A 125 -5.20 -24.31 -11.53
N GLU A 126 -5.81 -24.90 -12.55
CA GLU A 126 -5.17 -25.94 -13.37
C GLU A 126 -4.40 -25.37 -14.58
N ALA A 127 -4.32 -24.05 -14.72
CA ALA A 127 -3.57 -23.44 -15.81
C ALA A 127 -2.05 -23.43 -15.51
N GLN A 128 -1.37 -24.44 -16.07
CA GLN A 128 0.07 -24.51 -16.38
C GLN A 128 1.04 -24.69 -15.19
N SER A 129 1.14 -25.93 -14.70
CA SER A 129 2.45 -26.47 -14.28
C SER A 129 3.29 -26.83 -15.50
N SER A 130 4.10 -25.89 -15.97
CA SER A 130 5.29 -26.20 -16.77
C SER A 130 6.41 -25.24 -16.40
N SER A 131 7.05 -25.51 -15.27
CA SER A 131 8.42 -25.09 -14.99
C SER A 131 8.94 -25.89 -13.81
N ASN A 132 9.51 -27.05 -14.13
CA ASN A 132 10.43 -27.77 -13.28
C ASN A 132 11.68 -26.89 -13.10
N ASN A 133 11.67 -26.00 -12.11
CA ASN A 133 12.87 -25.27 -11.68
C ASN A 133 12.92 -25.37 -10.16
N SER A 134 13.70 -26.33 -9.68
CA SER A 134 14.25 -26.35 -8.33
C SER A 134 14.71 -24.93 -7.98
N PRO A 135 14.48 -24.40 -6.76
CA PRO A 135 15.10 -23.14 -6.37
C PRO A 135 16.61 -23.35 -6.50
N PRO A 136 17.33 -22.59 -7.35
CA PRO A 136 18.77 -22.73 -7.37
C PRO A 136 19.23 -22.37 -5.96
N ALA A 137 19.99 -23.27 -5.33
CA ALA A 137 20.65 -23.06 -4.04
C ALA A 137 21.66 -21.88 -4.04
N SER A 138 21.62 -21.04 -5.08
CA SER A 138 22.42 -19.83 -5.34
C SER A 138 21.57 -18.54 -5.26
N SER A 139 20.37 -18.59 -4.67
CA SER A 139 19.46 -17.42 -4.63
C SER A 139 19.99 -16.24 -3.81
N ARG A 140 20.80 -16.48 -2.78
CA ARG A 140 21.42 -15.41 -1.97
C ARG A 140 22.66 -14.83 -2.61
N THR A 141 23.46 -15.64 -3.29
CA THR A 141 24.70 -15.23 -3.97
C THR A 141 24.44 -14.47 -5.27
N MET A 142 23.36 -14.78 -5.99
CA MET A 142 22.96 -14.06 -7.21
C MET A 142 22.52 -12.60 -6.96
N LEU A 143 21.95 -12.29 -5.79
CA LEU A 143 21.53 -10.92 -5.44
C LEU A 143 22.72 -9.94 -5.42
N PHE A 144 23.88 -10.41 -4.96
CA PHE A 144 25.09 -9.59 -4.83
C PHE A 144 25.98 -9.60 -6.07
N GLN A 145 25.65 -10.43 -7.07
CA GLN A 145 26.52 -10.66 -8.22
C GLN A 145 26.17 -9.77 -9.43
N SER A 146 24.96 -9.21 -9.48
CA SER A 146 24.57 -8.28 -10.53
C SER A 146 24.33 -6.89 -9.97
N SER A 147 25.02 -5.90 -10.52
CA SER A 147 24.84 -4.49 -10.15
C SER A 147 23.40 -4.03 -10.34
N ILE A 148 22.67 -4.60 -11.31
CA ILE A 148 21.27 -4.27 -11.58
C ILE A 148 20.35 -4.68 -10.42
N LEU A 149 20.51 -5.89 -9.85
CA LEU A 149 19.68 -6.36 -8.74
C LEU A 149 19.98 -5.57 -7.46
N LEU A 150 21.24 -5.20 -7.24
CA LEU A 150 21.62 -4.31 -6.16
C LEU A 150 20.97 -2.93 -6.30
N THR A 151 20.94 -2.35 -7.50
CA THR A 151 20.22 -1.08 -7.76
C THR A 151 18.72 -1.23 -7.47
N PHE A 152 18.09 -2.32 -7.90
CA PHE A 152 16.68 -2.60 -7.58
C PHE A 152 16.45 -2.76 -6.08
N LEU A 153 17.34 -3.44 -5.37
CA LEU A 153 17.27 -3.60 -3.92
C LEU A 153 17.39 -2.25 -3.20
N PHE A 154 18.34 -1.40 -3.64
CA PHE A 154 18.49 -0.05 -3.11
C PHE A 154 17.22 0.76 -3.29
N ILE A 155 16.65 0.78 -4.51
CA ILE A 155 15.37 1.47 -4.77
C ILE A 155 14.24 0.91 -3.91
N ALA A 156 14.18 -0.43 -3.77
CA ALA A 156 13.15 -1.09 -2.98
C ALA A 156 13.23 -0.78 -1.48
N VAL A 157 14.40 -0.44 -0.95
CA VAL A 157 14.60 -0.03 0.44
C VAL A 157 14.40 1.48 0.63
N THR A 158 14.87 2.31 -0.31
CA THR A 158 14.80 3.77 -0.18
C THR A 158 13.41 4.34 -0.43
N MET A 159 12.63 3.76 -1.34
CA MET A 159 11.28 4.23 -1.66
C MET A 159 10.32 4.16 -0.46
N PRO A 160 10.22 3.05 0.30
CA PRO A 160 9.39 3.01 1.50
C PRO A 160 9.81 4.01 2.58
N LEU A 161 11.12 4.25 2.74
CA LEU A 161 11.64 5.26 3.67
C LEU A 161 11.19 6.67 3.27
N ALA A 162 11.31 7.01 1.98
CA ALA A 162 10.84 8.29 1.45
C ALA A 162 9.32 8.44 1.66
N ASN A 163 8.54 7.41 1.33
CA ASN A 163 7.09 7.39 1.56
C ASN A 163 6.73 7.56 3.04
N GLY A 164 7.51 6.98 3.96
CA GLY A 164 7.30 7.17 5.40
C GLY A 164 7.43 8.63 5.83
N ILE A 165 8.48 9.30 5.33
CA ILE A 165 8.71 10.74 5.58
C ILE A 165 7.55 11.57 4.99
N ASP A 166 7.16 11.29 3.74
CA ASP A 166 6.07 12.01 3.08
C ASP A 166 4.73 11.84 3.80
N ASN A 167 4.42 10.63 4.30
CA ASN A 167 3.20 10.39 5.07
C ASN A 167 3.16 11.24 6.35
N VAL A 168 4.26 11.32 7.11
CA VAL A 168 4.30 12.11 8.34
C VAL A 168 4.18 13.61 8.02
N LEU A 169 4.94 14.10 7.04
CA LEU A 169 4.89 15.50 6.61
C LEU A 169 3.48 15.88 6.13
N MET A 170 2.83 15.02 5.35
CA MET A 170 1.47 15.26 4.87
C MET A 170 0.48 15.47 6.03
N ASN A 171 0.57 14.62 7.06
CA ASN A 171 -0.27 14.77 8.25
C ASN A 171 0.04 16.07 9.01
N VAL A 172 1.32 16.42 9.17
CA VAL A 172 1.75 17.69 9.81
C VAL A 172 1.23 18.90 9.02
N TYR A 173 1.29 18.90 7.69
CA TYR A 173 0.74 20.00 6.89
C TYR A 173 -0.77 20.15 7.09
N ALA A 174 -1.51 19.04 7.09
CA ALA A 174 -2.95 19.07 7.29
C ALA A 174 -3.35 19.59 8.68
N LEU A 175 -2.63 19.16 9.73
CA LEU A 175 -2.92 19.49 11.12
C LEU A 175 -2.43 20.89 11.50
N ASP A 176 -1.16 21.20 11.23
CA ASP A 176 -0.48 22.38 11.80
C ASP A 176 -0.48 23.59 10.85
N VAL A 177 -0.42 23.36 9.54
CA VAL A 177 -0.33 24.45 8.54
C VAL A 177 -1.70 24.85 8.02
N PHE A 178 -2.50 23.88 7.55
CA PHE A 178 -3.85 24.15 7.04
C PHE A 178 -4.90 24.26 8.14
N GLN A 179 -4.59 23.80 9.37
CA GLN A 179 -5.51 23.77 10.52
C GLN A 179 -6.86 23.12 10.21
N MET A 180 -6.88 22.15 9.29
CA MET A 180 -8.09 21.46 8.84
C MET A 180 -8.36 20.15 9.60
N GLY A 181 -7.50 19.80 10.55
CA GLY A 181 -7.67 18.59 11.37
C GLY A 181 -7.72 17.32 10.52
N GLU A 182 -8.56 16.37 10.94
CA GLU A 182 -8.75 15.06 10.31
C GLU A 182 -9.35 15.14 8.90
N LEU A 183 -10.16 16.18 8.61
CA LEU A 183 -10.70 16.44 7.27
C LEU A 183 -9.59 16.80 6.29
N GLY A 184 -8.63 17.63 6.73
CA GLY A 184 -7.46 18.00 5.93
C GLY A 184 -6.66 16.77 5.52
N ILE A 185 -6.42 15.86 6.46
CA ILE A 185 -5.72 14.60 6.21
C ILE A 185 -6.44 13.81 5.11
N GLY A 186 -7.76 13.60 5.28
CA GLY A 186 -8.58 12.87 4.31
C GLY A 186 -8.52 13.46 2.90
N PHE A 187 -8.64 14.77 2.76
CA PHE A 187 -8.58 15.45 1.45
C PHE A 187 -7.19 15.40 0.80
N MET A 188 -6.11 15.51 1.56
CA MET A 188 -4.75 15.42 1.01
C MET A 188 -4.46 14.01 0.47
N TYR A 189 -4.84 12.96 1.20
CA TYR A 189 -4.72 11.59 0.70
C TYR A 189 -5.66 11.34 -0.48
N ALA A 190 -6.83 11.98 -0.53
CA ALA A 190 -7.71 11.90 -1.68
C ALA A 190 -7.10 12.53 -2.94
N ALA A 191 -6.47 13.71 -2.82
CA ALA A 191 -5.74 14.33 -3.92
C ALA A 191 -4.60 13.42 -4.44
N LEU A 192 -3.88 12.77 -3.52
CA LEU A 192 -2.87 11.76 -3.86
C LEU A 192 -3.49 10.57 -4.60
N GLY A 193 -4.66 10.09 -4.17
CA GLY A 193 -5.43 9.05 -4.86
C GLY A 193 -5.85 9.43 -6.29
N ILE A 194 -6.26 10.67 -6.53
CA ILE A 194 -6.55 11.19 -7.88
C ILE A 194 -5.30 11.08 -8.76
N GLY A 195 -4.12 11.43 -8.21
CA GLY A 195 -2.84 11.26 -8.89
C GLY A 195 -2.56 9.82 -9.33
N PHE A 196 -2.83 8.84 -8.45
CA PHE A 196 -2.72 7.42 -8.80
C PHE A 196 -3.66 7.01 -9.94
N ILE A 197 -4.92 7.46 -9.93
CA ILE A 197 -5.87 7.17 -10.99
C ILE A 197 -5.39 7.78 -12.32
N VAL A 198 -5.04 9.07 -12.33
CA VAL A 198 -4.59 9.79 -13.53
C VAL A 198 -3.31 9.16 -14.10
N SER A 199 -2.36 8.78 -13.24
CA SER A 199 -1.12 8.13 -13.67
C SER A 199 -1.35 6.76 -14.31
N SER A 200 -2.32 5.97 -13.82
CA SER A 200 -2.67 4.68 -14.41
C SER A 200 -3.20 4.84 -15.84
N PHE A 201 -4.02 5.86 -16.12
CA PHE A 201 -4.45 6.18 -17.49
C PHE A 201 -3.30 6.63 -18.38
N PHE A 202 -2.44 7.51 -17.88
CA PHE A 202 -1.31 8.05 -18.64
C PHE A 202 -0.23 6.99 -18.93
N SER A 203 -0.11 5.95 -18.09
CA SER A 203 0.86 4.87 -18.24
C SER A 203 0.78 4.16 -19.60
N LYS A 204 -0.43 4.07 -20.19
CA LYS A 204 -0.67 3.45 -21.51
C LYS A 204 -0.10 4.25 -22.67
N TYR A 205 0.07 5.56 -22.49
CA TYR A 205 0.57 6.47 -23.52
C TYR A 205 2.10 6.64 -23.46
N LEU A 206 2.74 6.11 -22.41
CA LEU A 206 4.15 6.28 -22.18
C LEU A 206 4.98 5.30 -23.03
N LYS A 207 5.45 5.77 -24.19
CA LYS A 207 6.37 5.00 -25.04
C LYS A 207 7.75 4.88 -24.39
N ARG A 208 8.43 3.75 -24.62
CA ARG A 208 9.73 3.39 -24.01
C ARG A 208 10.83 4.47 -24.13
N GLY A 209 10.78 5.31 -25.16
CA GLY A 209 11.71 6.43 -25.37
C GLY A 209 11.48 7.66 -24.49
N PHE A 210 10.29 7.84 -23.91
CA PHE A 210 9.95 8.97 -23.04
C PHE A 210 10.11 8.65 -21.55
N LEU A 211 10.37 7.39 -21.17
CA LEU A 211 10.48 6.95 -19.77
C LEU A 211 11.47 7.81 -18.96
N LEU A 212 12.67 8.05 -19.48
CA LEU A 212 13.66 8.90 -18.83
C LEU A 212 13.16 10.34 -18.63
N LEU A 213 12.49 10.93 -19.62
CA LEU A 213 11.89 12.26 -19.54
C LEU A 213 10.78 12.32 -18.47
N THR A 214 9.92 11.31 -18.40
CA THR A 214 8.87 11.22 -17.35
C THR A 214 9.44 11.07 -15.96
N VAL A 215 10.48 10.23 -15.78
CA VAL A 215 11.13 10.04 -14.48
C VAL A 215 11.82 11.33 -14.04
N VAL A 216 12.55 12.00 -14.94
CA VAL A 216 13.19 13.29 -14.66
C VAL A 216 12.15 14.37 -14.37
N PHE A 217 11.05 14.41 -15.12
CA PHE A 217 9.95 15.36 -14.89
C PHE A 217 9.23 15.12 -13.55
N ALA A 218 9.00 13.85 -13.18
CA ALA A 218 8.43 13.49 -11.88
C ALA A 218 9.38 13.85 -10.73
N PHE A 219 10.68 13.61 -10.87
CA PHE A 219 11.69 14.04 -9.90
C PHE A 219 11.78 15.56 -9.78
N PHE A 220 11.62 16.28 -10.90
CA PHE A 220 11.63 17.73 -10.94
C PHE A 220 10.39 18.31 -10.24
N LEU A 221 9.19 17.78 -10.53
CA LEU A 221 7.96 18.15 -9.84
C LEU A 221 8.01 17.85 -8.34
N PHE A 222 8.56 16.71 -7.96
CA PHE A 222 8.73 16.33 -6.56
C PHE A 222 9.73 17.23 -5.82
N SER A 223 10.81 17.63 -6.50
CA SER A 223 11.75 18.63 -5.97
C SER A 223 11.11 20.02 -5.86
N PHE A 224 10.26 20.39 -6.81
CA PHE A 224 9.59 21.69 -6.86
C PHE A 224 8.57 21.83 -5.73
N THR A 225 7.72 20.83 -5.53
CA THR A 225 6.76 20.82 -4.41
C THR A 225 7.44 20.85 -3.05
N ARG A 226 8.59 20.17 -2.89
CA ARG A 226 9.38 20.27 -1.66
C ARG A 226 10.08 21.63 -1.49
N CYS A 227 10.43 22.30 -2.57
CA CYS A 227 11.01 23.65 -2.54
C CYS A 227 9.96 24.67 -2.07
N ASP A 228 8.76 24.68 -2.68
CA ASP A 228 7.68 25.60 -2.31
C ASP A 228 7.26 25.43 -0.85
N VAL A 229 7.21 24.20 -0.36
CA VAL A 229 6.91 23.90 1.03
C VAL A 229 7.95 24.50 1.99
N HIS A 230 9.23 24.48 1.62
CA HIS A 230 10.30 25.09 2.40
C HIS A 230 10.19 26.64 2.40
N TYR A 231 9.75 27.24 1.30
CA TYR A 231 9.50 28.67 1.18
C TYR A 231 8.26 29.12 1.96
N VAL A 232 7.18 28.35 1.95
CA VAL A 232 5.95 28.62 2.72
C VAL A 232 6.23 28.55 4.23
N CYS A 233 7.02 27.56 4.68
CA CYS A 233 7.47 27.50 6.09
C CYS A 233 8.38 28.66 6.50
N TRP A 234 9.10 29.28 5.57
CA TRP A 234 9.95 30.45 5.86
C TRP A 234 9.13 31.75 5.94
N TRP A 235 8.01 31.83 5.22
CA TRP A 235 7.13 33.00 5.18
C TRP A 235 6.16 33.10 6.37
N ILE A 236 5.92 31.99 7.07
CA ILE A 236 5.02 31.89 8.24
C ILE A 236 5.75 32.14 9.58
N LYS A 237 7.08 32.28 9.57
CA LYS A 237 7.88 32.77 10.72
C LYS A 237 8.08 34.28 10.62
#